data_AF-A0A1Q7YIB1-F1
#
_entry.id   AF-A0A1Q7YIB1-F1
#
_cell.length_a   1.000
_cell.length_b   1.000
_cell.length_c   1.000
_cell.angle_alpha   90.00
_cell.angle_beta   90.00
_cell.angle_gamma   90.00
#
_symmetry.space_group_name_H-M   'P 1'
#
loop_
_entity.id
_entity.type
_entity.pdbx_description
1 polymer ?
#
loop_
_entity_poly.entity_id
_entity_poly.type
_entity_poly.pdbx_seq_one_letter_code
_entity_poly.pdbx_strand_id
1 'polypeptide(L)'
;MTEAKENSVCQGEDVAAYLDGEMDGAESLRFEEHMVECASCRTRLREQRSLLCTLDVALNDKRSLSLPIDFAHVVATHARSNMGGVLDRAERKRALLWCAILAASSFILLGTALRETVVKPAASIARQIAIVCDIAGRATYDAGSSFAVISRSVGWHLLFESHFFGAFALLVLIISIALLPGLIIRPRRAKIM
;
A
#
# COMPACT_ATOMS: atom_id res chain seq x y z
N MET A 1 24.46 36.62 -48.15
CA MET A 1 24.50 35.30 -47.52
C MET A 1 25.20 35.47 -46.19
N THR A 2 24.44 35.75 -45.14
CA THR A 2 24.97 35.97 -43.78
C THR A 2 24.79 34.69 -42.99
N GLU A 3 25.91 34.23 -42.45
CA GLU A 3 26.10 33.00 -41.69
C GLU A 3 25.09 32.87 -40.56
N ALA A 4 24.30 31.80 -40.63
CA ALA A 4 23.48 31.32 -39.52
C ALA A 4 24.43 30.85 -38.42
N LYS A 5 24.47 31.60 -37.32
CA LYS A 5 25.17 31.22 -36.09
C LYS A 5 24.47 29.97 -35.54
N GLU A 6 25.07 28.83 -35.81
CA GLU A 6 24.61 27.50 -35.45
C GLU A 6 24.55 27.32 -33.93
N ASN A 7 23.38 26.96 -33.41
CA ASN A 7 23.19 26.06 -32.26
C ASN A 7 24.03 26.31 -30.97
N SER A 8 23.87 27.45 -30.30
CA SER A 8 24.09 27.48 -28.85
C SER A 8 22.84 26.95 -28.14
N VAL A 9 22.68 25.63 -28.20
CA VAL A 9 21.82 24.73 -27.40
C VAL A 9 20.50 25.34 -26.90
N CYS A 10 19.45 25.24 -27.71
CA CYS A 10 18.08 25.44 -27.23
C CYS A 10 17.70 24.28 -26.29
N GLN A 11 17.86 24.45 -24.98
CA GLN A 11 17.43 23.45 -24.02
C GLN A 11 15.89 23.47 -23.97
N GLY A 12 15.25 22.35 -24.31
CA GLY A 12 13.79 22.26 -24.27
C GLY A 12 13.22 22.47 -22.86
N GLU A 13 14.05 22.23 -21.84
CA GLU A 13 13.76 22.41 -20.43
C GLU A 13 13.58 23.90 -20.07
N ASP A 14 14.34 24.82 -20.70
CA ASP A 14 14.23 26.28 -20.45
C ASP A 14 12.84 26.81 -20.82
N VAL A 15 12.22 26.27 -21.88
CA VAL A 15 10.87 26.69 -22.31
C VAL A 15 9.83 26.29 -21.26
N ALA A 16 9.97 25.10 -20.67
CA ALA A 16 9.08 24.62 -19.62
C ALA A 16 9.32 25.39 -18.31
N ALA A 17 10.58 25.55 -17.89
CA ALA A 17 10.95 26.30 -16.69
C ALA A 17 10.48 27.77 -16.76
N TYR A 18 10.58 28.41 -17.93
CA TYR A 18 10.03 29.76 -18.16
C TYR A 18 8.51 29.79 -18.02
N LEU A 19 7.81 28.78 -18.54
CA LEU A 19 6.34 28.70 -18.51
C LEU A 19 5.81 28.43 -17.10
N ASP A 20 6.50 27.60 -16.32
CA ASP A 20 6.16 27.26 -14.94
C ASP A 20 6.62 28.32 -13.92
N GLY A 21 7.43 29.30 -14.36
CA GLY A 21 7.97 30.37 -13.52
C GLY A 21 9.08 29.92 -12.57
N GLU A 22 9.80 28.85 -12.92
CA GLU A 22 10.89 28.28 -12.12
C GLU A 22 12.24 28.98 -12.36
N MET A 23 12.35 29.80 -13.41
CA MET A 23 13.57 30.57 -13.71
C MET A 23 13.70 31.79 -12.80
N ASP A 24 14.93 32.09 -12.40
CA ASP A 24 15.19 33.35 -11.71
C ASP A 24 15.07 34.57 -12.66
N GLY A 25 15.05 35.78 -12.11
CA GLY A 25 14.85 36.99 -12.92
C GLY A 25 15.96 37.25 -13.94
N ALA A 26 17.20 36.83 -13.68
CA ALA A 26 18.33 37.01 -14.59
C ALA A 26 18.33 35.96 -15.71
N GLU A 27 17.96 34.73 -15.39
CA GLU A 27 17.76 33.62 -16.31
C GLU A 27 16.59 33.88 -17.26
N SER A 28 15.46 34.38 -16.72
CA SER A 28 14.29 34.78 -17.51
C SER A 28 14.63 35.86 -18.54
N LEU A 29 15.40 36.88 -18.16
CA LEU A 29 15.83 37.94 -19.08
C LEU A 29 16.72 37.41 -20.21
N ARG A 30 17.70 36.54 -19.89
CA ARG A 30 18.56 35.90 -20.90
C ARG A 30 17.74 35.04 -21.86
N PHE A 31 16.76 34.32 -21.34
CA PHE A 31 15.87 33.50 -22.15
C PHE A 31 14.97 34.36 -23.05
N GLU A 32 14.46 35.50 -22.55
CA GLU A 32 13.71 36.47 -23.36
C GLU A 32 14.54 37.07 -24.49
N GLU A 33 15.80 37.44 -24.23
CA GLU A 33 16.75 37.87 -25.27
C GLU A 33 16.96 36.75 -26.31
N HIS A 34 17.17 35.51 -25.86
CA HIS A 34 17.29 34.36 -26.77
C HIS A 34 16.04 34.15 -27.63
N MET A 35 14.84 34.36 -27.07
CA MET A 35 13.57 34.22 -27.82
C MET A 35 13.42 35.25 -28.95
N VAL A 36 14.04 36.42 -28.85
CA VAL A 36 14.02 37.42 -29.94
C VAL A 36 14.71 36.88 -31.19
N GLU A 37 15.84 36.20 -31.00
CA GLU A 37 16.68 35.67 -32.09
C GLU A 37 16.26 34.25 -32.53
N CYS A 38 15.70 33.46 -31.62
CA CYS A 38 15.40 32.05 -31.84
C CYS A 38 13.93 31.79 -32.20
N ALA A 39 13.66 31.49 -33.48
CA ALA A 39 12.32 31.16 -33.95
C ALA A 39 11.79 29.81 -33.39
N SER A 40 12.65 28.82 -33.18
CA SER A 40 12.24 27.50 -32.69
C SER A 40 11.74 27.54 -31.24
N CYS A 41 12.44 28.26 -30.35
CA CYS A 41 12.02 28.47 -28.96
C CYS A 41 10.67 29.20 -28.88
N ARG A 42 10.44 30.21 -29.72
CA ARG A 42 9.13 30.90 -29.80
C ARG A 42 8.00 29.97 -30.23
N THR A 43 8.25 29.10 -31.21
CA THR A 43 7.24 28.12 -31.66
C THR A 43 6.91 27.13 -30.55
N ARG A 44 7.93 26.58 -29.86
CA ARG A 44 7.73 25.66 -28.72
C ARG A 44 6.93 26.30 -27.59
N LEU A 45 7.25 27.55 -27.23
CA LEU A 45 6.51 28.28 -26.19
C LEU A 45 5.04 28.46 -26.57
N ARG A 46 4.75 28.76 -27.84
CA ARG A 46 3.37 28.89 -28.34
C ARG A 46 2.63 27.56 -28.32
N GLU A 47 3.27 26.47 -28.72
CA GLU A 47 2.69 25.13 -28.69
C GLU A 47 2.32 24.72 -27.26
N GLN A 48 3.25 24.87 -26.30
CA GLN A 48 2.99 24.55 -24.89
C GLN A 48 1.89 25.45 -24.29
N ARG A 49 1.91 26.76 -24.55
CA ARG A 49 0.84 27.67 -24.12
C ARG A 49 -0.51 27.30 -24.72
N SER A 50 -0.56 26.91 -26.00
CA SER A 50 -1.79 26.46 -26.65
C SER A 50 -2.35 25.20 -25.99
N LEU A 51 -1.48 24.26 -25.61
CA LEU A 51 -1.89 23.06 -24.87
C LEU A 51 -2.44 23.43 -23.49
N LEU A 52 -1.76 24.30 -22.74
CA LEU A 52 -2.25 24.77 -21.43
C LEU A 52 -3.60 25.49 -21.54
N CYS A 53 -3.77 26.37 -22.54
CA CYS A 53 -5.06 27.01 -22.79
C CYS A 53 -6.15 25.98 -23.15
N THR A 54 -5.82 24.96 -23.94
CA THR A 54 -6.78 23.90 -24.29
C THR A 54 -7.16 23.06 -23.08
N LEU A 55 -6.19 22.75 -22.22
CA LEU A 55 -6.43 22.06 -20.95
C LEU A 55 -7.28 22.90 -20.01
N ASP A 56 -6.97 24.20 -19.87
CA ASP A 56 -7.74 25.12 -19.05
C ASP A 56 -9.19 25.20 -19.52
N VAL A 57 -9.42 25.37 -20.83
CA VAL A 57 -10.78 25.33 -21.39
C VAL A 57 -11.44 23.97 -21.16
N ALA A 58 -10.77 22.86 -21.43
CA ALA A 58 -11.34 21.52 -21.27
C ALA A 58 -11.65 21.15 -19.80
N LEU A 59 -10.88 21.69 -18.84
CA LEU A 59 -11.08 21.50 -17.41
C LEU A 59 -12.13 22.46 -16.85
N ASN A 60 -12.13 23.72 -17.27
CA ASN A 60 -13.09 24.73 -16.83
C ASN A 60 -14.49 24.56 -17.47
N ASP A 61 -14.57 24.03 -18.69
CA ASP A 61 -15.84 23.71 -19.36
C ASP A 61 -16.56 22.51 -18.71
N LYS A 62 -15.80 21.60 -18.08
CA LYS A 62 -16.33 20.45 -17.34
C LYS A 62 -16.77 20.82 -15.92
N ARG A 63 -17.74 21.74 -15.84
CA ARG A 63 -18.39 22.22 -14.61
C ARG A 63 -17.37 22.90 -13.69
N SER A 64 -17.75 24.05 -13.14
CA SER A 64 -17.20 24.48 -11.86
C SER A 64 -17.32 23.29 -10.90
N LEU A 65 -16.23 22.55 -10.71
CA LEU A 65 -16.14 21.53 -9.68
C LEU A 65 -16.27 22.32 -8.39
N SER A 66 -17.49 22.43 -7.89
CA SER A 66 -17.76 23.02 -6.60
C SER A 66 -17.11 22.09 -5.60
N LEU A 67 -15.83 22.35 -5.30
CA LEU A 67 -15.15 21.62 -4.26
C LEU A 67 -15.96 21.86 -2.97
N PRO A 68 -16.39 20.78 -2.30
CA PRO A 68 -16.97 20.93 -0.97
C PRO A 68 -16.02 21.75 -0.09
N ILE A 69 -16.58 22.63 0.75
CA ILE A 69 -15.80 23.50 1.65
C ILE A 69 -14.81 22.69 2.49
N ASP A 70 -15.18 21.45 2.84
CA ASP A 70 -14.38 20.54 3.65
C ASP A 70 -13.43 19.65 2.84
N PHE A 71 -13.35 19.76 1.51
CA PHE A 71 -12.55 18.86 0.68
C PHE A 71 -11.06 18.87 1.08
N ALA A 72 -10.49 20.07 1.25
CA ALA A 72 -9.11 20.20 1.68
C ALA A 72 -8.86 19.56 3.06
N HIS A 73 -9.81 19.75 3.99
CA HIS A 73 -9.73 19.14 5.33
C HIS A 73 -9.86 17.62 5.27
N VAL A 74 -10.80 17.08 4.49
CA VAL A 74 -11.01 15.64 4.32
C VAL A 74 -9.82 14.99 3.65
N VAL A 75 -9.28 15.58 2.58
CA VAL A 75 -8.09 15.07 1.88
C VAL A 75 -6.86 15.14 2.77
N ALA A 76 -6.63 16.24 3.50
CA ALA A 76 -5.52 16.35 4.43
C ALA A 76 -5.61 15.32 5.56
N THR A 77 -6.80 15.13 6.12
CA THR A 77 -7.05 14.12 7.17
C THR A 77 -6.82 12.71 6.62
N HIS A 78 -7.28 12.42 5.40
CA HIS A 78 -7.09 11.11 4.79
C HIS A 78 -5.65 10.84 4.37
N ALA A 79 -4.94 11.83 3.80
CA ALA A 79 -3.53 11.69 3.44
C ALA A 79 -2.66 11.43 4.69
N ARG A 80 -2.98 12.11 5.81
CA ARG A 80 -2.26 11.93 7.07
C ARG A 80 -2.57 10.60 7.76
N SER A 81 -3.82 10.15 7.72
CA SER A 81 -4.26 8.91 8.41
C SER A 81 -4.06 7.66 7.56
N ASN A 82 -4.12 7.77 6.24
CA ASN A 82 -4.07 6.64 5.33
C ASN A 82 -2.74 6.56 4.58
N MET A 83 -1.64 6.47 5.33
CA MET A 83 -0.34 6.03 4.77
C MET A 83 -0.28 4.51 4.57
N GLY A 84 -1.39 3.79 4.80
CA GLY A 84 -1.45 2.35 4.70
C GLY A 84 -1.10 1.80 3.30
N GLY A 85 -1.28 2.61 2.25
CA GLY A 85 -0.93 2.24 0.88
C GLY A 85 0.54 2.44 0.51
N VAL A 86 1.32 3.16 1.32
CA VAL A 86 2.73 3.49 1.01
C VAL A 86 3.69 2.37 1.47
N LEU A 87 3.34 1.65 2.53
CA LEU A 87 4.18 0.58 3.06
C LEU A 87 3.72 -0.78 2.50
N ASP A 88 4.62 -1.42 1.75
CA ASP A 88 4.40 -2.76 1.21
C ASP A 88 4.12 -3.73 2.37
N ARG A 89 3.27 -4.74 2.13
CA ARG A 89 2.94 -5.76 3.13
C ARG A 89 4.20 -6.47 3.65
N ALA A 90 5.24 -6.57 2.83
CA ALA A 90 6.55 -7.09 3.20
C ALA A 90 7.26 -6.19 4.22
N GLU A 91 7.17 -4.87 4.09
CA GLU A 91 7.81 -3.90 4.99
C GLU A 91 7.14 -3.90 6.36
N ARG A 92 5.81 -4.02 6.43
CA ARG A 92 5.11 -4.16 7.72
C ARG A 92 5.55 -5.39 8.51
N LYS A 93 5.77 -6.52 7.83
CA LYS A 93 6.30 -7.74 8.46
C LYS A 93 7.72 -7.53 8.98
N ARG A 94 8.57 -6.85 8.22
CA ARG A 94 9.94 -6.52 8.63
C ARG A 94 9.94 -5.58 9.84
N ALA A 95 9.10 -4.55 9.85
CA ALA A 95 8.98 -3.65 10.99
C ALA A 95 8.53 -4.38 12.27
N LEU A 96 7.51 -5.25 12.16
CA LEU A 96 7.08 -6.09 13.29
C LEU A 96 8.18 -7.02 13.80
N LEU A 97 8.97 -7.60 12.90
CA LEU A 97 10.09 -8.46 13.26
C LEU A 97 11.16 -7.69 14.04
N TRP A 98 11.51 -6.47 13.61
CA TRP A 98 12.44 -5.62 14.35
C TRP A 98 11.90 -5.18 15.71
N CYS A 99 10.61 -4.82 15.80
CA CYS A 99 9.97 -4.53 17.08
C CYS A 99 10.01 -5.74 18.03
N ALA A 100 9.78 -6.96 17.52
CA ALA A 100 9.85 -8.18 18.32
C ALA A 100 11.27 -8.47 18.81
N ILE A 101 12.29 -8.27 17.97
CA ILE A 101 13.70 -8.43 18.34
C ILE A 101 14.08 -7.41 19.43
N LEU A 102 13.68 -6.14 19.27
CA LEU A 102 13.94 -5.09 20.26
C LEU A 102 13.22 -5.36 21.59
N ALA A 103 11.98 -5.84 21.54
CA ALA A 103 11.25 -6.24 22.73
C ALA A 103 11.96 -7.40 23.44
N ALA A 104 12.36 -8.44 22.69
CA ALA A 104 13.08 -9.58 23.24
C ALA A 104 14.43 -9.18 23.84
N SER A 105 15.20 -8.33 23.16
CA SER A 105 16.50 -7.86 23.67
C SER A 105 16.34 -7.04 24.94
N SER A 106 15.35 -6.14 25.00
CA SER A 106 15.03 -5.39 26.22
C SER A 106 14.68 -6.33 27.38
N PHE A 107 13.93 -7.40 27.13
CA PHE A 107 13.56 -8.37 28.15
C PHE A 107 14.77 -9.18 28.65
N ILE A 108 15.71 -9.53 27.76
CA ILE A 108 16.96 -10.20 28.12
C ILE A 108 17.84 -9.28 28.98
N LEU A 109 17.99 -8.01 28.59
CA LEU A 109 18.75 -7.00 29.33
C LEU A 109 18.16 -6.71 30.72
N LEU A 110 16.83 -6.62 30.84
CA LEU A 110 16.18 -6.47 32.15
C LEU A 110 16.27 -7.77 32.99
N GLY A 111 16.23 -8.92 32.34
CA GLY A 111 16.28 -10.24 32.99
C GLY A 111 17.64 -10.58 33.62
N THR A 112 18.75 -10.06 33.08
CA THR A 112 20.08 -10.26 33.69
C THR A 112 20.30 -9.40 34.93
N ALA A 113 19.63 -8.25 35.04
CA ALA A 113 19.74 -7.33 36.18
C ALA A 113 18.85 -7.70 37.38
N LEU A 114 17.73 -8.41 37.19
CA LEU A 114 16.78 -8.79 38.26
C LEU A 114 16.78 -10.30 38.58
N ARG A 115 17.94 -10.95 38.43
CA ARG A 115 18.05 -12.42 38.47
C ARG A 115 17.62 -13.04 39.81
N GLU A 116 17.67 -12.30 40.91
CA GLU A 116 17.40 -12.84 42.25
C GLU A 116 15.95 -12.70 42.73
N THR A 117 15.16 -11.76 42.18
CA THR A 117 13.82 -11.46 42.69
C THR A 117 12.67 -11.94 41.79
N VAL A 118 12.89 -12.14 40.49
CA VAL A 118 11.79 -12.43 39.52
C VAL A 118 11.96 -13.73 38.74
N VAL A 119 13.15 -14.35 38.73
CA VAL A 119 13.41 -15.54 37.90
C VAL A 119 12.71 -16.80 38.41
N LYS A 120 12.47 -16.92 39.73
CA LYS A 120 11.73 -18.06 40.31
C LYS A 120 10.26 -18.12 39.85
N PRO A 121 9.47 -17.03 39.89
CA PRO A 121 8.09 -17.07 39.38
C PRO A 121 7.99 -17.11 37.84
N ALA A 122 8.90 -16.44 37.12
CA ALA A 122 8.85 -16.42 35.65
C ALA A 122 9.15 -17.80 35.02
N ALA A 123 10.08 -18.56 35.59
CA ALA A 123 10.35 -19.93 35.15
C ALA A 123 9.17 -20.87 35.42
N SER A 124 8.37 -20.61 36.46
CA SER A 124 7.14 -21.37 36.75
C SER A 124 6.06 -21.11 35.70
N ILE A 125 5.83 -19.84 35.33
CA ILE A 125 4.83 -19.46 34.31
C ILE A 125 5.25 -19.99 32.92
N ALA A 126 6.52 -19.85 32.54
CA ALA A 126 7.01 -20.38 31.28
C ALA A 126 6.83 -21.91 31.17
N ARG A 127 7.03 -22.62 32.29
CA ARG A 127 6.81 -24.07 32.35
C ARG A 127 5.33 -24.43 32.25
N GLN A 128 4.44 -23.65 32.87
CA GLN A 128 2.99 -23.84 32.73
C GLN A 128 2.51 -23.60 31.30
N ILE A 129 3.00 -22.56 30.63
CA ILE A 129 2.69 -22.28 29.22
C ILE A 129 3.22 -23.41 28.33
N ALA A 130 4.45 -23.91 28.57
CA ALA A 130 5.01 -25.01 27.82
C ALA A 130 4.17 -26.30 27.96
N ILE A 131 3.65 -26.60 29.16
CA ILE A 131 2.77 -27.75 29.39
C ILE A 131 1.43 -27.56 28.65
N VAL A 132 0.83 -26.37 28.71
CA VAL A 132 -0.41 -26.08 27.98
C VAL A 132 -0.20 -26.18 26.47
N CYS A 133 0.92 -25.68 25.94
CA CYS A 133 1.28 -25.81 24.54
C CYS A 133 1.56 -27.26 24.12
N ASP A 134 2.21 -28.07 24.96
CA ASP A 134 2.44 -29.50 24.67
C ASP A 134 1.12 -30.27 24.65
N ILE A 135 0.22 -30.00 25.61
CA ILE A 135 -1.12 -30.59 25.65
C ILE A 135 -1.94 -30.15 24.43
N ALA A 136 -1.93 -28.85 24.09
CA ALA A 136 -2.62 -28.33 22.91
C ALA A 136 -2.02 -28.87 21.60
N GLY A 137 -0.70 -29.05 21.54
CA GLY A 137 0.00 -29.65 20.40
C GLY A 137 -0.36 -31.11 20.22
N ARG A 138 -0.38 -31.90 21.31
CA ARG A 138 -0.83 -33.30 21.28
C ARG A 138 -2.30 -33.42 20.93
N ALA A 139 -3.16 -32.55 21.47
CA ALA A 139 -4.60 -32.54 21.16
C ALA A 139 -4.88 -32.18 19.69
N THR A 140 -4.15 -31.21 19.13
CA THR A 140 -4.28 -30.87 17.71
C THR A 140 -3.68 -31.94 16.80
N TYR A 141 -2.61 -32.62 17.22
CA TYR A 141 -2.04 -33.77 16.51
C TYR A 141 -2.99 -34.98 16.51
N ASP A 142 -3.58 -35.32 17.65
CA ASP A 142 -4.57 -36.42 17.75
C ASP A 142 -5.90 -36.08 17.05
N ALA A 143 -6.32 -34.81 17.06
CA ALA A 143 -7.47 -34.37 16.27
C ALA A 143 -7.17 -34.43 14.76
N GLY A 144 -5.95 -34.08 14.35
CA GLY A 144 -5.50 -34.14 12.97
C GLY A 144 -5.37 -35.57 12.43
N SER A 145 -4.84 -36.50 13.23
CA SER A 145 -4.74 -37.91 12.86
C SER A 145 -6.12 -38.56 12.75
N SER A 146 -7.04 -38.24 13.66
CA SER A 146 -8.43 -38.68 13.61
C SER A 146 -9.17 -38.11 12.39
N PHE A 147 -8.94 -36.84 12.07
CA PHE A 147 -9.49 -36.20 10.86
C PHE A 147 -8.92 -36.82 9.57
N ALA A 148 -7.65 -37.20 9.54
CA ALA A 148 -7.06 -37.86 8.38
C ALA A 148 -7.66 -39.25 8.12
N VAL A 149 -7.96 -40.02 9.18
CA VAL A 149 -8.62 -41.34 9.04
C VAL A 149 -10.07 -41.18 8.60
N ILE A 150 -10.82 -40.22 9.17
CA ILE A 150 -12.22 -39.96 8.79
C ILE A 150 -12.30 -39.39 7.37
N SER A 151 -11.44 -38.44 6.99
CA SER A 151 -11.41 -37.90 5.63
C SER A 151 -11.01 -38.93 4.60
N ARG A 152 -10.14 -39.90 4.96
CA ARG A 152 -9.80 -41.03 4.10
C ARG A 152 -10.95 -42.02 3.95
N SER A 153 -11.69 -42.35 5.01
CA SER A 153 -12.82 -43.28 4.92
C SER A 153 -14.04 -42.65 4.22
N VAL A 154 -14.32 -41.39 4.50
CA VAL A 154 -15.40 -40.61 3.86
C VAL A 154 -15.03 -40.27 2.41
N GLY A 155 -13.77 -39.93 2.13
CA GLY A 155 -13.27 -39.65 0.79
C GLY A 155 -13.32 -40.87 -0.14
N TRP A 156 -13.11 -42.08 0.40
CA TRP A 156 -13.20 -43.29 -0.42
C TRP A 156 -14.65 -43.66 -0.78
N HIS A 157 -15.60 -43.46 0.14
CA HIS A 157 -17.02 -43.66 -0.13
C HIS A 157 -17.61 -42.60 -1.09
N LEU A 158 -17.14 -41.34 -1.01
CA LEU A 158 -17.59 -40.28 -1.92
C LEU A 158 -17.07 -40.42 -3.35
N LEU A 159 -15.94 -41.12 -3.57
CA LEU A 159 -15.37 -41.32 -4.90
C LEU A 159 -15.95 -42.54 -5.64
N PHE A 160 -16.52 -43.52 -4.94
CA PHE A 160 -16.98 -44.76 -5.55
C PHE A 160 -18.50 -44.90 -5.75
N GLU A 161 -19.34 -44.08 -5.09
CA GLU A 161 -20.79 -44.12 -5.29
C GLU A 161 -21.40 -42.74 -5.59
N SER A 162 -21.67 -42.52 -6.88
CA SER A 162 -22.75 -41.70 -7.49
C SER A 162 -23.38 -40.50 -6.75
N HIS A 163 -22.62 -39.66 -6.05
CA HIS A 163 -23.17 -38.43 -5.45
C HIS A 163 -22.36 -37.17 -5.77
N PHE A 164 -22.53 -36.68 -7.01
CA PHE A 164 -22.16 -35.33 -7.46
C PHE A 164 -22.67 -34.23 -6.50
N PHE A 165 -23.77 -34.52 -5.80
CA PHE A 165 -24.38 -33.63 -4.81
C PHE A 165 -23.54 -33.45 -3.53
N GLY A 166 -22.81 -34.49 -3.10
CA GLY A 166 -21.97 -34.43 -1.89
C GLY A 166 -20.71 -33.59 -2.10
N ALA A 167 -20.06 -33.75 -3.26
CA ALA A 167 -18.93 -32.93 -3.65
C ALA A 167 -19.34 -31.46 -3.85
N PHE A 168 -20.51 -31.21 -4.44
CA PHE A 168 -21.05 -29.86 -4.60
C PHE A 168 -21.34 -29.18 -3.26
N ALA A 169 -21.99 -29.87 -2.31
CA ALA A 169 -22.29 -29.32 -0.99
C ALA A 169 -21.01 -28.96 -0.20
N LEU A 170 -19.97 -29.79 -0.29
CA LEU A 170 -18.69 -29.55 0.37
C LEU A 170 -17.94 -28.36 -0.26
N LEU A 171 -17.99 -28.24 -1.59
CA LEU A 171 -17.41 -27.10 -2.31
C LEU A 171 -18.15 -25.79 -1.95
N VAL A 172 -19.48 -25.81 -1.87
CA VAL A 172 -20.29 -24.67 -1.42
C VAL A 172 -19.96 -24.29 0.04
N LEU A 173 -19.73 -25.26 0.92
CA LEU A 173 -19.33 -25.02 2.29
C LEU A 173 -17.94 -24.37 2.38
N ILE A 174 -16.97 -24.87 1.61
CA ILE A 174 -15.62 -24.28 1.51
C ILE A 174 -15.71 -22.83 0.98
N ILE A 175 -16.50 -22.59 -0.08
CA ILE A 175 -16.71 -21.24 -0.62
C ILE A 175 -17.34 -20.33 0.43
N SER A 176 -18.35 -20.80 1.16
CA SER A 176 -19.02 -20.02 2.21
C SER A 176 -18.07 -19.63 3.35
N ILE A 177 -17.21 -20.56 3.78
CA ILE A 177 -16.18 -20.32 4.79
C ILE A 177 -15.09 -19.37 4.25
N ALA A 178 -14.73 -19.46 2.97
CA ALA A 178 -13.74 -18.58 2.35
C ALA A 178 -14.26 -17.14 2.14
N LEU A 179 -15.57 -16.96 1.96
CA LEU A 179 -16.21 -15.65 1.78
C LEU A 179 -16.47 -14.92 3.12
N LEU A 180 -16.60 -15.65 4.23
CA LEU A 180 -16.79 -15.10 5.58
C LEU A 180 -15.70 -14.09 5.99
N PRO A 181 -14.39 -14.36 5.81
CA PRO A 181 -13.33 -13.38 6.04
C PRO A 181 -13.46 -12.13 5.15
N GLY A 182 -13.87 -12.30 3.90
CA GLY A 182 -14.06 -11.19 2.96
C GLY A 182 -15.22 -10.26 3.36
N LEU A 183 -16.27 -10.81 3.97
CA LEU A 183 -17.40 -10.06 4.53
C LEU A 183 -17.05 -9.33 5.83
N ILE A 184 -16.23 -9.95 6.69
CA ILE A 184 -15.77 -9.34 7.96
C ILE A 184 -14.75 -8.22 7.70
N ILE A 185 -13.94 -8.34 6.64
CA ILE A 185 -12.95 -7.32 6.22
C ILE A 185 -13.58 -6.22 5.35
N ARG A 186 -14.91 -6.23 5.12
CA ARG A 186 -15.62 -5.15 4.43
C ARG A 186 -16.34 -4.23 5.44
N PRO A 187 -15.64 -3.39 6.23
CA PRO A 187 -16.30 -2.37 7.01
C PRO A 187 -16.89 -1.32 6.05
N ARG A 188 -18.23 -1.24 6.05
CA ARG A 188 -19.06 -0.06 5.73
C ARG A 188 -18.52 0.86 4.61
N ARG A 189 -18.72 0.47 3.35
CA ARG A 189 -18.86 1.42 2.21
C ARG A 189 -20.32 1.50 1.72
N ALA A 190 -21.27 1.55 2.66
CA ALA A 190 -22.67 1.74 2.33
C ALA A 190 -23.40 2.40 3.52
N LYS A 191 -23.07 3.67 3.77
CA LYS A 191 -23.93 4.64 4.48
C LYS A 191 -23.23 6.00 4.54
N ILE A 192 -23.13 6.65 3.39
CA ILE A 192 -23.20 8.11 3.28
C ILE A 192 -23.97 8.36 1.99
N MET A 193 -25.28 8.42 2.13
CA MET A 193 -26.20 9.09 1.22
C MET A 193 -26.99 10.06 2.08
#